data_AF-B8HL72-F1
#
_entry.id   AF-B8HL72-F1
#
_cell.length_a   1.000
_cell.length_b   1.000
_cell.length_c   1.000
_cell.angle_alpha   90.00
_cell.angle_beta   90.00
_cell.angle_gamma   90.00
#
_symmetry.space_group_name_H-M   'P 1'
#
loop_
_entity.id
_entity.type
_entity.pdbx_description
1 polymer ?
#
loop_
_entity_poly.entity_id
_entity_poly.type
_entity_poly.pdbx_seq_one_letter_code
_entity_poly.pdbx_strand_id
1 'polypeptide(L)'
;MIYFFWLLPSMTDGYQGPKTAIKAKQSIAKAYINRMNRAQQAYRLEFGAFTTDINALGIDRLEQTDTYVYSIVSSADPATQVTHLAIAKQPDLRSYIGEVAVTSGDTTVVILCESKQPGKVAPNIPKFVNDVLVCAADSKAIK
;
A
#
# COMPACT_ATOMS: atom_id res chain seq x y z
N MET A 1 28.48 31.76 47.95
CA MET A 1 28.72 30.95 46.74
C MET A 1 27.52 30.03 46.58
N ILE A 2 26.53 30.47 45.81
CA ILE A 2 25.20 29.83 45.70
C ILE A 2 25.28 28.85 44.52
N TYR A 3 25.23 27.55 44.80
CA TYR A 3 25.13 26.53 43.77
C TYR A 3 23.68 26.46 43.26
N PHE A 4 23.44 26.98 42.07
CA PHE A 4 22.20 26.82 41.33
C PHE A 4 22.12 25.36 40.83
N PHE A 5 21.43 24.52 41.58
CA PHE A 5 21.03 23.17 41.15
C PHE A 5 19.89 23.33 40.13
N TRP A 6 20.25 23.40 38.84
CA TRP A 6 19.28 23.29 37.76
C TRP A 6 18.69 21.88 37.76
N LEU A 7 17.44 21.77 38.22
CA LEU A 7 16.56 20.66 37.95
C LEU A 7 16.32 20.57 36.44
N LEU A 8 17.05 19.67 35.77
CA LEU A 8 16.63 19.19 34.45
C LEU A 8 15.29 18.46 34.63
N PRO A 9 14.21 18.87 33.95
CA PRO A 9 12.98 18.09 33.94
C PRO A 9 13.30 16.73 33.33
N SER A 10 12.99 15.64 34.03
CA SER A 10 13.09 14.30 33.48
C SER A 10 12.21 14.23 32.23
N MET A 11 12.84 14.08 31.06
CA MET A 11 12.15 13.65 29.86
C MET A 11 11.61 12.24 30.12
N THR A 12 10.38 12.15 30.59
CA THR A 12 9.54 10.96 30.39
C THR A 12 9.00 11.04 28.96
N ASP A 13 9.92 11.05 27.99
CA ASP A 13 9.52 10.92 26.60
C ASP A 13 9.05 9.48 26.41
N GLY A 14 7.81 9.33 25.96
CA GLY A 14 7.14 8.04 25.86
C GLY A 14 8.01 7.08 25.05
N TYR A 15 8.43 5.98 25.66
CA TYR A 15 9.11 4.90 24.96
C TYR A 15 8.12 4.24 23.99
N GLN A 16 7.92 4.87 22.84
CA GLN A 16 7.16 4.36 21.71
C GLN A 16 8.01 3.26 21.06
N GLY A 17 8.07 2.09 21.70
CA GLY A 17 8.89 0.94 21.30
C GLY A 17 8.45 0.25 19.98
N PRO A 18 8.66 -1.07 19.80
CA PRO A 18 8.48 -1.80 18.53
C PRO A 18 7.16 -1.57 17.78
N LYS A 19 6.08 -1.25 18.52
CA LYS A 19 4.74 -0.98 17.99
C LYS A 19 4.67 0.24 17.06
N THR A 20 5.45 1.29 17.30
CA THR A 20 5.47 2.48 16.43
C THR A 20 6.26 2.24 15.15
N ALA A 21 7.36 1.49 15.25
CA ALA A 21 8.14 1.07 14.10
C ALA A 21 7.29 0.24 13.12
N ILE A 22 6.49 -0.73 13.63
CA ILE A 22 5.55 -1.51 12.80
C ILE A 22 4.53 -0.60 12.11
N LYS A 23 3.92 0.33 12.86
CA LYS A 23 2.93 1.27 12.31
C LYS A 23 3.55 2.14 11.21
N ALA A 24 4.76 2.64 11.40
CA ALA A 24 5.46 3.47 10.42
C ALA A 24 5.75 2.68 9.13
N LYS A 25 6.30 1.46 9.25
CA LYS A 25 6.56 0.56 8.11
C LYS A 25 5.29 0.27 7.32
N GLN A 26 4.20 -0.05 8.00
CA GLN A 26 2.89 -0.27 7.38
C GLN A 26 2.31 1.00 6.75
N SER A 27 2.52 2.17 7.35
CA SER A 27 2.10 3.46 6.78
C SER A 27 2.79 3.73 5.45
N ILE A 28 4.09 3.46 5.37
CA ILE A 28 4.88 3.60 4.14
C ILE A 28 4.34 2.67 3.05
N ALA A 29 4.07 1.41 3.37
CA ALA A 29 3.50 0.47 2.39
C ALA A 29 2.14 0.91 1.85
N LYS A 30 1.24 1.40 2.72
CA LYS A 30 -0.06 1.95 2.31
C LYS A 30 0.09 3.16 1.40
N ALA A 31 0.94 4.12 1.78
CA ALA A 31 1.20 5.30 0.98
C ALA A 31 1.74 4.94 -0.42
N TYR A 32 2.55 3.89 -0.49
CA TYR A 32 3.13 3.40 -1.73
C TYR A 32 2.09 2.74 -2.64
N ILE A 33 1.23 1.85 -2.14
CA ILE A 33 0.13 1.28 -2.94
C ILE A 33 -0.80 2.39 -3.45
N ASN A 34 -1.11 3.38 -2.60
CA ASN A 34 -1.91 4.53 -3.01
C ASN A 34 -1.24 5.36 -4.12
N ARG A 35 0.10 5.45 -4.15
CA ARG A 35 0.82 6.07 -5.27
C ARG A 35 0.74 5.20 -6.53
N MET A 36 0.91 3.88 -6.43
CA MET A 36 0.76 2.98 -7.58
C MET A 36 -0.64 3.06 -8.18
N ASN A 37 -1.69 3.05 -7.36
CA ASN A 37 -3.07 3.22 -7.83
C ASN A 37 -3.22 4.52 -8.63
N ARG A 38 -2.75 5.66 -8.08
CA ARG A 38 -2.83 6.96 -8.78
C ARG A 38 -1.99 6.99 -10.06
N ALA A 39 -0.81 6.39 -10.05
CA ALA A 39 0.07 6.35 -11.21
C ALA A 39 -0.53 5.48 -12.33
N GLN A 40 -1.19 4.37 -12.01
CA GLN A 40 -1.91 3.58 -13.01
C GLN A 40 -3.10 4.32 -13.61
N GLN A 41 -3.85 5.07 -12.79
CA GLN A 41 -4.94 5.90 -13.30
C GLN A 41 -4.40 6.94 -14.29
N ALA A 42 -3.28 7.58 -13.97
CA ALA A 42 -2.62 8.52 -14.88
C ALA A 42 -2.08 7.83 -16.14
N TYR A 43 -1.39 6.70 -16.00
CA TYR A 43 -0.84 5.93 -17.11
C TYR A 43 -1.95 5.47 -18.06
N ARG A 44 -3.07 4.95 -17.54
CA ARG A 44 -4.22 4.58 -18.37
C ARG A 44 -4.83 5.78 -19.07
N LEU A 45 -4.94 6.93 -18.41
CA LEU A 45 -5.47 8.14 -19.02
C LEU A 45 -4.63 8.58 -20.23
N GLU A 46 -3.31 8.35 -20.19
CA GLU A 46 -2.38 8.70 -21.26
C GLU A 46 -2.31 7.64 -22.37
N PHE A 47 -2.31 6.34 -22.02
CA PHE A 47 -2.00 5.24 -22.96
C PHE A 47 -3.19 4.32 -23.26
N GLY A 48 -4.33 4.48 -22.61
CA GLY A 48 -5.53 3.67 -22.85
C GLY A 48 -5.50 2.24 -22.30
N ALA A 49 -4.48 1.87 -21.53
CA ALA A 49 -4.35 0.59 -20.83
C ALA A 49 -3.49 0.75 -19.57
N PHE A 50 -3.60 -0.20 -18.63
CA PHE A 50 -2.70 -0.26 -17.48
C PHE A 50 -1.37 -0.90 -17.85
N THR A 51 -0.30 -0.57 -17.12
CA THR A 51 1.02 -1.18 -17.30
C THR A 51 1.34 -2.19 -16.21
N THR A 52 2.13 -3.22 -16.56
CA THR A 52 2.76 -4.12 -15.59
C THR A 52 4.21 -3.76 -15.29
N ASP A 53 4.77 -2.81 -16.04
CA ASP A 53 6.08 -2.25 -15.78
C ASP A 53 5.98 -1.16 -14.72
N ILE A 54 6.53 -1.45 -13.54
CA ILE A 54 6.52 -0.53 -12.41
C ILE A 54 7.35 0.73 -12.69
N ASN A 55 8.36 0.65 -13.57
CA ASN A 55 9.21 1.79 -13.93
C ASN A 55 8.44 2.79 -14.81
N ALA A 56 7.54 2.29 -15.66
CA ALA A 56 6.68 3.12 -16.49
C ALA A 56 5.69 3.98 -15.68
N LEU A 57 5.52 3.72 -14.39
CA LEU A 57 4.68 4.52 -13.51
C LEU A 57 5.34 5.83 -13.05
N GLY A 58 6.63 6.04 -13.33
CA GLY A 58 7.35 7.27 -12.94
C GLY A 58 7.37 7.52 -11.43
N ILE A 59 7.25 6.46 -10.63
CA ILE A 59 7.35 6.56 -9.18
C ILE A 59 8.83 6.36 -8.84
N ASP A 60 9.57 7.44 -8.70
CA ASP A 60 10.97 7.37 -8.29
C ASP A 60 11.05 6.68 -6.91
N ARG A 61 11.94 5.68 -6.78
CA ARG A 61 12.24 4.95 -5.51
C ARG A 61 11.34 3.76 -5.17
N LEU A 62 10.95 2.98 -6.19
CA LEU A 62 10.21 1.73 -6.00
C LEU A 62 11.07 0.55 -5.52
N GLU A 63 12.41 0.66 -5.57
CA GLU A 63 13.30 -0.43 -5.17
C GLU A 63 12.94 -0.98 -3.79
N GLN A 64 12.76 -2.29 -3.76
CA GLN A 64 12.22 -3.05 -2.64
C GLN A 64 12.74 -2.52 -1.31
N THR A 65 11.84 -2.01 -0.47
CA THR A 65 12.24 -1.62 0.87
C THR A 65 12.72 -2.87 1.62
N ASP A 66 13.47 -2.70 2.71
CA ASP A 66 13.84 -3.81 3.59
C ASP A 66 12.63 -4.50 4.24
N THR A 67 11.41 -4.00 4.00
CA THR A 67 10.18 -4.39 4.68
C THR A 67 9.10 -4.96 3.76
N TYR A 68 9.09 -4.59 2.47
CA TYR A 68 8.08 -5.03 1.51
C TYR A 68 8.69 -5.32 0.15
N VAL A 69 8.11 -6.31 -0.54
CA VAL A 69 8.27 -6.50 -1.99
C VAL A 69 7.05 -5.89 -2.65
N TYR A 70 7.29 -5.01 -3.62
CA TYR A 70 6.23 -4.40 -4.42
C TYR A 70 6.24 -5.00 -5.81
N SER A 71 5.05 -5.26 -6.35
CA SER A 71 4.89 -5.80 -7.69
C SER A 71 3.55 -5.41 -8.29
N ILE A 72 3.47 -5.47 -9.61
CA ILE A 72 2.22 -5.35 -10.37
C ILE A 72 1.87 -6.74 -10.90
N VAL A 73 0.61 -7.13 -10.77
CA VAL A 73 0.07 -8.36 -11.32
C VAL A 73 -0.92 -7.98 -12.42
N SER A 74 -0.73 -8.54 -13.61
CA SER A 74 -1.68 -8.40 -14.72
C SER A 74 -3.01 -9.04 -14.32
N SER A 75 -4.11 -8.34 -14.58
CA SER A 75 -5.41 -8.98 -14.62
C SER A 75 -5.56 -9.80 -15.92
N ALA A 76 -6.69 -10.47 -16.09
CA ALA A 76 -7.02 -11.14 -17.35
C ALA A 76 -7.11 -10.17 -18.54
N ASP A 77 -7.40 -8.89 -18.28
CA ASP A 77 -7.47 -7.84 -19.29
C ASP A 77 -6.85 -6.52 -18.75
N PRO A 78 -5.63 -6.16 -19.19
CA PRO A 78 -4.95 -4.95 -18.74
C PRO A 78 -5.62 -3.65 -19.21
N ALA A 79 -6.57 -3.72 -20.15
CA ALA A 79 -7.39 -2.56 -20.51
C ALA A 79 -8.41 -2.22 -19.42
N THR A 80 -8.82 -3.19 -18.60
CA THR A 80 -9.92 -3.00 -17.65
C THR A 80 -9.49 -3.08 -16.20
N GLN A 81 -8.44 -3.83 -15.84
CA GLN A 81 -8.04 -4.01 -14.44
C GLN A 81 -6.52 -4.16 -14.26
N VAL A 82 -6.00 -3.69 -13.14
CA VAL A 82 -4.61 -3.94 -12.72
C VAL A 82 -4.50 -4.03 -11.20
N THR A 83 -3.69 -4.96 -10.72
CA THR A 83 -3.50 -5.23 -9.30
C THR A 83 -2.07 -4.90 -8.89
N HIS A 84 -1.90 -4.35 -7.69
CA HIS A 84 -0.60 -4.07 -7.09
C HIS A 84 -0.48 -4.74 -5.73
N LEU A 85 0.71 -5.25 -5.44
CA LEU A 85 0.99 -5.94 -4.19
C LEU A 85 2.05 -5.19 -3.40
N ALA A 86 1.90 -5.19 -2.08
CA ALA A 86 2.97 -4.95 -1.13
C ALA A 86 3.02 -6.14 -0.18
N ILE A 87 3.91 -7.09 -0.47
CA ILE A 87 4.06 -8.32 0.32
C ILE A 87 5.09 -8.07 1.42
N ALA A 88 4.68 -8.26 2.67
CA ALA A 88 5.56 -8.08 3.81
C ALA A 88 6.74 -9.07 3.79
N LYS A 89 7.95 -8.57 4.06
CA LYS A 89 9.16 -9.38 4.26
C LYS A 89 9.28 -9.91 5.70
N GLN A 90 8.55 -9.31 6.64
CA GLN A 90 8.60 -9.58 8.08
C GLN A 90 7.24 -10.11 8.57
N PRO A 91 7.21 -11.13 9.46
CA PRO A 91 5.98 -11.83 9.84
C PRO A 91 5.03 -11.01 10.72
N ASP A 92 5.51 -9.92 11.32
CA ASP A 92 4.77 -8.98 12.16
C ASP A 92 4.08 -7.86 11.36
N LEU A 93 4.36 -7.78 10.06
CA LEU A 93 3.79 -6.80 9.14
C LEU A 93 2.63 -7.40 8.35
N ARG A 94 1.62 -6.58 8.06
CA ARG A 94 0.50 -6.93 7.16
C ARG A 94 0.87 -6.68 5.72
N SER A 95 0.34 -7.51 4.82
CA SER A 95 0.49 -7.33 3.38
C SER A 95 -0.69 -6.53 2.82
N TYR A 96 -0.47 -5.87 1.70
CA TYR A 96 -1.45 -4.99 1.07
C TYR A 96 -1.66 -5.34 -0.40
N ILE A 97 -2.89 -5.14 -0.87
CA ILE A 97 -3.26 -5.25 -2.27
C ILE A 97 -4.00 -3.97 -2.68
N GLY A 98 -3.55 -3.35 -3.76
CA GLY A 98 -4.25 -2.26 -4.42
C GLY A 98 -4.82 -2.76 -5.74
N GLU A 99 -5.96 -2.23 -6.15
CA GLU A 99 -6.51 -2.53 -7.46
C GLU A 99 -7.10 -1.27 -8.07
N VAL A 100 -6.92 -1.15 -9.38
CA VAL A 100 -7.56 -0.14 -10.22
C VAL A 100 -8.37 -0.86 -11.27
N ALA A 101 -9.64 -0.49 -11.41
CA ALA A 101 -10.55 -1.08 -12.38
C ALA A 101 -11.29 0.01 -13.16
N VAL A 102 -11.63 -0.28 -14.41
CA VAL A 102 -12.43 0.57 -15.29
C VAL A 102 -13.90 0.17 -15.14
N THR A 103 -14.73 1.16 -14.84
CA THR A 103 -16.17 1.03 -14.71
C THR A 103 -16.86 1.04 -16.08
N SER A 104 -18.12 0.63 -16.12
CA SER A 104 -18.95 0.71 -17.32
C SER A 104 -19.07 2.12 -17.92
N GLY A 105 -18.85 3.16 -17.12
CA GLY A 105 -18.82 4.57 -17.54
C GLY A 105 -17.46 5.08 -18.02
N ASP A 106 -16.49 4.18 -18.29
CA ASP A 106 -15.09 4.51 -18.68
C ASP A 106 -14.36 5.42 -17.68
N THR A 107 -14.74 5.32 -16.41
CA THR A 107 -14.03 5.95 -15.28
C THR A 107 -13.31 4.90 -14.45
N THR A 108 -12.24 5.27 -13.75
CA THR A 108 -11.53 4.32 -12.88
C THR A 108 -12.00 4.37 -11.43
N VAL A 109 -12.15 3.21 -10.81
CA VAL A 109 -12.29 3.04 -9.36
C VAL A 109 -11.04 2.38 -8.78
N VAL A 110 -10.77 2.64 -7.50
CA VAL A 110 -9.59 2.10 -6.80
C VAL A 110 -9.97 1.51 -5.45
N ILE A 111 -9.17 0.54 -5.00
CA ILE A 111 -9.25 0.01 -3.64
C ILE A 111 -7.85 -0.20 -3.07
N LEU A 112 -7.77 -0.18 -1.74
CA LEU A 112 -6.64 -0.64 -0.96
C LEU A 112 -7.16 -1.61 0.10
N CYS A 113 -6.67 -2.84 0.08
CA CYS A 113 -7.02 -3.88 1.05
C CYS A 113 -5.80 -4.26 1.90
N GLU A 114 -6.03 -4.38 3.21
CA GLU A 114 -5.05 -4.85 4.19
C GLU A 114 -5.37 -6.30 4.57
N SER A 115 -4.35 -7.18 4.60
CA SER A 115 -4.49 -8.55 5.09
C SER A 115 -5.06 -8.57 6.52
N LYS A 116 -5.97 -9.51 6.82
CA LYS A 116 -6.55 -9.65 8.18
C LYS A 116 -5.56 -10.17 9.20
N GLN A 117 -4.56 -10.92 8.77
CA GLN A 117 -3.46 -11.41 9.61
C GLN A 117 -2.13 -10.83 9.11
N PRO A 118 -1.17 -10.53 10.00
CA PRO A 118 0.19 -10.23 9.59
C PRO A 118 0.83 -11.49 8.99
N GLY A 119 1.79 -11.29 8.10
CA GLY A 119 2.44 -12.39 7.41
C GLY A 119 2.91 -12.04 6.00
N LYS A 120 3.72 -12.94 5.46
CA LYS A 120 4.43 -12.77 4.17
C LYS A 120 3.61 -13.27 2.97
N VAL A 121 2.31 -13.40 3.13
CA VAL A 121 1.39 -13.90 2.10
C VAL A 121 0.51 -12.74 1.66
N ALA A 122 0.41 -12.53 0.35
CA ALA A 122 -0.50 -11.57 -0.23
C ALA A 122 -1.95 -12.01 0.04
N PRO A 123 -2.88 -11.08 0.34
CA PRO A 123 -4.28 -11.41 0.31
C PRO A 123 -4.74 -11.86 -1.08
N ASN A 124 -5.87 -12.55 -1.14
CA ASN A 124 -6.52 -12.82 -2.42
C ASN A 124 -6.91 -11.52 -3.13
N ILE A 125 -6.90 -11.57 -4.46
CA ILE A 125 -7.23 -10.44 -5.33
C ILE A 125 -8.67 -9.96 -5.06
N PRO A 126 -8.90 -8.64 -4.95
CA PRO A 126 -10.23 -8.06 -4.90
C PRO A 126 -11.14 -8.55 -6.03
N LYS A 127 -12.44 -8.46 -5.81
CA LYS A 127 -13.45 -8.72 -6.83
C LYS A 127 -13.95 -7.40 -7.37
N PHE A 128 -14.07 -7.31 -8.69
CA PHE A 128 -14.74 -6.22 -9.37
C PHE A 128 -16.14 -6.67 -9.82
N VAL A 129 -17.19 -6.17 -9.16
CA VAL A 129 -18.58 -6.57 -9.43
C VAL A 129 -19.46 -5.33 -9.42
N ASN A 130 -20.25 -5.13 -10.48
CA ASN A 130 -21.17 -4.00 -10.63
C ASN A 130 -20.48 -2.64 -10.40
N ASP A 131 -19.33 -2.41 -11.05
CA ASP A 131 -18.52 -1.19 -10.92
C ASP A 131 -17.96 -0.92 -9.51
N VAL A 132 -17.98 -1.91 -8.62
CA VAL A 132 -17.46 -1.81 -7.25
C VAL A 132 -16.34 -2.82 -7.03
N LEU A 133 -15.22 -2.32 -6.50
CA LEU A 133 -14.14 -3.15 -5.99
C LEU A 133 -14.43 -3.59 -4.56
N VAL A 134 -14.25 -4.88 -4.29
CA VAL A 134 -14.50 -5.49 -2.97
C VAL A 134 -13.32 -6.35 -2.57
N CYS A 135 -12.70 -6.05 -1.43
CA CYS A 135 -11.64 -6.85 -0.86
C CYS A 135 -12.08 -8.30 -0.63
N ALA A 136 -11.17 -9.25 -0.87
CA ALA A 136 -11.43 -10.65 -0.59
C ALA A 136 -11.61 -10.92 0.92
N ALA A 137 -12.17 -12.09 1.24
CA ALA A 137 -12.58 -12.44 2.61
C ALA A 137 -11.43 -12.46 3.63
N ASP A 138 -10.19 -12.61 3.20
CA ASP A 138 -8.96 -12.62 3.99
C ASP A 138 -8.33 -11.23 4.17
N SER A 139 -8.94 -10.18 3.60
CA SER A 139 -8.52 -8.79 3.76
C SER A 139 -9.70 -7.88 4.11
N LYS A 140 -9.40 -6.60 4.33
CA LYS A 140 -10.40 -5.55 4.59
C LYS A 140 -10.01 -4.27 3.86
N ALA A 141 -11.01 -3.54 3.38
CA ALA A 141 -10.79 -2.23 2.78
C ALA A 141 -10.27 -1.25 3.83
N ILE A 142 -9.29 -0.44 3.44
CA ILE A 142 -8.73 0.64 4.25
C ILE A 142 -8.63 1.90 3.39
N LYS A 143 -8.58 3.06 4.07
CA LYS A 143 -8.36 4.37 3.43
C LYS A 143 -6.88 4.66 3.29
#